data_AF-A0A973MRN5-F1
#
_entry.id   AF-A0A973MRN5-F1
#
_cell.length_a   1.000
_cell.length_b   1.000
_cell.length_c   1.000
_cell.angle_alpha   90.00
_cell.angle_beta   90.00
_cell.angle_gamma   90.00
#
_symmetry.space_group_name_H-M   'P 1'
#
loop_
_entity.id
_entity.type
_entity.pdbx_description
1 polymer ?
#
loop_
_entity_poly.entity_id
_entity_poly.type
_entity_poly.pdbx_seq_one_letter_code
_entity_poly.pdbx_strand_id
1 'polypeptide(L)' 'MPPFLVTEELAAVWTGRPASTIRRWAAEGRITRHGHGRGNVRYDLAELNPKTEDEDGDVIPGKAPAMPTAHAHAA' A
#
# COMPACT_ATOMS: atom_id res chain seq x y z
N MET A 1 -5.36 17.70 -3.69
CA MET A 1 -5.86 17.23 -2.39
C MET A 1 -4.66 16.71 -1.60
N PRO A 2 -4.48 17.07 -0.32
CA PRO A 2 -3.40 16.50 0.48
C PRO A 2 -3.55 14.96 0.59
N PRO A 3 -2.45 14.20 0.67
CA PRO A 3 -2.49 12.74 0.74
C PRO A 3 -3.13 12.25 2.05
N PHE A 4 -3.86 11.14 2.00
CA PHE A 4 -4.50 10.56 3.19
C PHE A 4 -3.57 9.53 3.82
N LEU A 5 -2.73 10.00 4.74
CA LEU A 5 -1.63 9.24 5.30
C LEU A 5 -2.05 8.35 6.47
N VAL A 6 -1.95 7.03 6.28
CA VAL A 6 -2.32 6.01 7.27
C VAL A 6 -1.11 5.22 7.79
N THR A 7 -1.26 4.56 8.93
CA THR A 7 -0.23 3.65 9.46
C THR A 7 -0.17 2.34 8.64
N GLU A 8 0.87 1.54 8.88
CA GLU A 8 1.03 0.23 8.27
C GLU A 8 -0.16 -0.70 8.59
N GLU A 9 -0.64 -0.67 9.84
CA GLU A 9 -1.73 -1.51 10.31
C GLU A 9 -3.07 -1.13 9.66
N LEU A 10 -3.32 0.17 9.52
CA LEU A 10 -4.53 0.64 8.84
C LEU A 10 -4.51 0.33 7.34
N ALA A 11 -3.35 0.48 6.69
CA ALA A 11 -3.17 0.04 5.30
C ALA A 11 -3.42 -1.46 5.14
N ALA A 12 -2.96 -2.28 6.09
CA ALA A 12 -3.21 -3.72 6.12
C ALA A 12 -4.71 -4.05 6.26
N VAL A 13 -5.40 -3.36 7.17
CA VAL A 13 -6.86 -3.51 7.36
C VAL A 13 -7.63 -3.12 6.09
N TRP A 14 -7.26 -1.99 5.47
CA TRP A 14 -7.90 -1.49 4.25
C TRP A 14 -7.76 -2.46 3.08
N THR A 15 -6.55 -2.95 2.86
CA THR A 15 -6.23 -3.83 1.71
C THR A 15 -6.56 -5.29 1.98
N GLY A 16 -6.82 -5.69 3.22
CA GLY A 16 -6.95 -7.10 3.60
C GLY A 16 -5.65 -7.89 3.40
N ARG A 17 -4.49 -7.21 3.35
CA ARG A 17 -3.17 -7.82 3.16
C ARG A 17 -2.34 -7.71 4.45
N PRO A 18 -1.38 -8.62 4.67
CA PRO A 18 -0.47 -8.49 5.80
C PRO A 18 0.35 -7.20 5.75
N ALA A 19 0.65 -6.61 6.90
CA ALA A 19 1.46 -5.41 7.06
C ALA A 19 2.84 -5.53 6.34
N SER A 20 3.45 -6.71 6.40
CA SER A 20 4.69 -7.04 5.67
C SER A 20 4.58 -6.86 4.15
N THR A 21 3.40 -7.08 3.58
CA THR A 21 3.14 -6.85 2.15
C THR A 21 3.12 -5.37 1.81
N ILE A 22 2.57 -4.52 2.68
CA ILE A 22 2.59 -3.06 2.51
C ILE A 22 4.04 -2.56 2.52
N ARG A 23 4.85 -3.01 3.49
CA ARG A 23 6.29 -2.69 3.55
C ARG A 23 7.03 -3.14 2.31
N ARG A 24 6.72 -4.35 1.80
CA ARG A 24 7.30 -4.89 0.58
C ARG A 24 6.94 -4.03 -0.63
N TRP A 25 5.68 -3.64 -0.81
CA TRP A 25 5.28 -2.77 -1.92
C TRP A 25 6.00 -1.42 -1.88
N ALA A 26 6.18 -0.84 -0.69
CA ALA A 26 6.96 0.39 -0.54
C ALA A 26 8.44 0.19 -0.87
N ALA A 27 9.04 -0.94 -0.45
CA ALA A 27 10.42 -1.28 -0.81
C ALA A 27 10.60 -1.54 -2.32
N GLU A 28 9.57 -2.08 -2.97
CA GLU A 28 9.50 -2.25 -4.43
C GLU A 28 9.16 -0.96 -5.18
N GLY A 29 8.90 0.14 -4.47
CA GLY A 29 8.56 1.44 -5.07
C GLY A 29 7.17 1.51 -5.69
N ARG A 30 6.28 0.56 -5.38
CA ARG A 30 4.89 0.57 -5.89
C ARG A 30 4.00 1.58 -5.21
N ILE A 31 4.34 1.94 -3.98
CA ILE A 31 3.64 2.92 -3.14
C ILE A 31 4.67 3.81 -2.45
N THR A 32 4.26 5.03 -2.16
CA THR A 32 5.06 6.05 -1.52
C THR A 32 5.10 5.83 -0.02
N ARG A 33 6.31 5.89 0.54
CA ARG A 33 6.54 5.86 1.99
C ARG A 33 6.80 7.27 2.50
N HIS A 34 5.98 7.73 3.44
CA HIS A 34 6.14 9.04 4.08
C HIS A 34 6.74 8.88 5.48
N GLY A 35 7.73 9.71 5.80
CA GLY A 35 8.43 9.66 7.10
C GLY A 35 9.49 8.54 7.19
N HIS A 36 10.21 8.52 8.31
CA HIS A 36 11.30 7.57 8.57
C HIS A 36 11.36 7.18 10.06
N GLY A 37 11.91 6.00 10.34
CA GLY A 37 12.05 5.49 11.70
C GLY A 37 10.82 4.70 12.19
N ARG A 38 11.03 3.89 13.23
CA ARG A 38 10.00 3.01 13.79
C ARG A 38 8.82 3.84 14.31
N GLY A 39 7.60 3.53 13.84
CA GLY A 39 6.36 4.19 14.27
C GLY A 39 5.99 5.50 13.55
N ASN A 40 6.91 6.08 12.78
CA ASN A 40 6.70 7.37 12.09
C ASN A 40 6.39 7.22 10.59
N VAL A 41 6.45 5.99 10.07
CA VAL A 41 6.18 5.71 8.66
C VAL A 41 4.67 5.71 8.39
N ARG A 42 4.26 6.39 7.33
CA ARG A 42 2.88 6.42 6.82
C ARG A 42 2.83 6.13 5.32
N TYR A 43 1.66 5.68 4.87
CA TYR A 43 1.38 5.33 3.47
C TYR A 43 0.16 6.11 2.98
N ASP A 44 0.16 6.51 1.71
CA ASP A 44 -1.00 7.16 1.11
C ASP A 44 -2.06 6.12 0.74
N LEU A 45 -3.25 6.26 1.30
CA LEU A 45 -4.37 5.35 1.05
C LEU A 45 -4.82 5.39 -0.42
N ALA A 46 -4.62 6.51 -1.12
CA ALA A 46 -5.01 6.66 -2.52
C ALA A 46 -4.23 5.74 -3.49
N GLU A 47 -3.06 5.24 -3.07
CA GLU A 47 -2.23 4.33 -3.86
C GLU A 47 -2.57 2.84 -3.59
N LEU A 48 -3.52 2.58 -2.67
CA LEU A 48 -3.87 1.24 -2.20
C LEU A 48 -5.28 0.84 -2.65
N ASN A 49 -5.39 -0.36 -3.22
CA ASN A 49 -6.69 -0.94 -3.54
C ASN A 49 -7.33 -1.55 -2.29
N PRO A 50 -8.59 -1.21 -1.95
CA PRO A 50 -9.29 -1.82 -0.83
C PRO A 50 -9.51 -3.32 -1.08
N LYS A 51 -9.65 -4.08 0.01
CA LYS A 51 -10.29 -5.39 -0.06
C LYS A 51 -11.78 -5.25 -0.40
N THR A 52 -12.34 -6.32 -0.93
CA THR A 52 -13.78 -6.48 -1.14
C THR A 52 -14.25 -7.73 -0.42
N GLU A 53 -15.57 -7.95 -0.39
CA GLU A 53 -16.20 -9.17 0.11
C GLU A 53 -17.02 -9.75 -1.05
N ASP A 54 -17.09 -11.07 -1.15
CA ASP A 54 -18.00 -11.74 -2.10
C ASP A 54 -19.40 -11.94 -1.51
N GLU A 55 -20.26 -12.67 -2.24
CA GLU A 55 -21.64 -12.92 -1.84
C GLU A 55 -21.76 -13.78 -0.58
N ASP A 56 -20.74 -14.59 -0.28
CA ASP A 56 -20.67 -15.46 0.90
C ASP A 56 -20.05 -14.74 2.12
N GLY A 57 -19.56 -13.51 1.93
CA GLY A 57 -18.90 -12.71 2.97
C GLY A 57 -17.42 -13.03 3.14
N ASP A 58 -16.82 -13.80 2.22
CA ASP A 58 -15.40 -14.07 2.23
C ASP A 58 -14.60 -12.85 1.76
N VAL A 59 -13.55 -12.52 2.50
CA VAL A 59 -12.71 -11.35 2.21
C VAL A 59 -11.80 -11.64 1.03
N ILE A 60 -11.96 -10.86 -0.04
CA ILE A 60 -11.08 -10.84 -1.20
C ILE A 60 -10.04 -9.71 -1.01
N PRO A 61 -8.74 -10.03 -0.83
CA PRO A 61 -7.72 -9.01 -0.60
C PRO A 61 -7.55 -8.09 -1.81
N GLY A 62 -7.31 -6.81 -1.53
CA GLY A 62 -7.04 -5.79 -2.53
C GLY A 62 -5.90 -6.17 -3.46
N LYS A 63 -6.02 -5.78 -4.73
CA LYS A 63 -5.03 -6.04 -5.76
C LYS A 63 -3.73 -5.30 -5.44
N ALA A 64 -2.60 -5.97 -5.69
CA ALA A 64 -1.31 -5.32 -5.57
C ALA A 64 -1.23 -4.08 -6.47
N PRO A 65 -0.72 -2.94 -5.98
CA PRO A 65 -0.42 -1.78 -6.81
C PRO A 65 0.53 -2.18 -7.95
N ALA A 66 0.48 -1.44 -9.05
CA ALA A 66 1.33 -1.70 -10.21
C ALA A 66 2.81 -1.55 -9.84
N MET A 67 3.69 -2.29 -10.52
CA MET A 67 5.12 -1.99 -10.43
C MET A 67 5.36 -0.61 -11.06
N PRO A 68 6.24 0.22 -10.49
CA PRO A 68 6.70 1.41 -11.19
C PRO A 68 7.31 0.96 -12.52
N THR A 69 6.79 1.47 -13.64
CA THR A 69 7.43 1.27 -14.94
C THR A 69 8.83 1.86 -14.81
N ALA A 70 9.87 1.08 -15.12
CA ALA A 70 11.23 1.60 -15.15
C ALA A 70 11.30 2.75 -16.16
N HIS A 71 11.14 4.00 -15.70
CA HIS A 71 11.57 5.13 -16.47
C HIS A 71 13.09 5.05 -16.50
N ALA A 72 13.61 4.88 -17.70
CA ALA A 72 15.03 4.78 -18.01
C ALA A 72 15.84 5.76 -17.17
N HIS A 73 16.68 5.23 -16.28
CA HIS A 73 17.94 5.88 -15.96
C HIS A 73 18.78 5.86 -17.25
N ALA A 74 18.47 6.77 -18.19
CA ALA A 74 19.40 7.19 -19.21
C ALA A 74 20.39 8.13 -18.52
N ALA A 75 21.60 7.61 -18.32
CA ALA A 75 22.78 8.38 -17.96
C ALA A 75 23.24 9.27 -19.11
#